data_AF-A0A0C9TRZ5-F1
#
_entry.id   AF-A0A0C9TRZ5-F1
#
_cell.length_a   1.000
_cell.length_b   1.000
_cell.length_c   1.000
_cell.angle_alpha   90.00
_cell.angle_beta   90.00
_cell.angle_gamma   90.00
#
_symmetry.space_group_name_H-M   'P 1'
#
loop_
_entity.id
_entity.type
_entity.pdbx_description
1 polymer ?
#
loop_
_entity_poly.entity_id
_entity_poly.type
_entity_poly.pdbx_seq_one_letter_code
_entity_poly.pdbx_strand_id
1 'polypeptide(L)' 'LGQITAYASAQLSSQFHTHCFSVLVIWEIAYIIRWDWEGAVVSTPIRYGEDKALTEFFSRYTQASPKLRGVDTT' A
#
# COMPACT_ATOMS: atom_id res chain seq x y z
N LEU A 1 6.91 -15.96 -9.13
CA LEU A 1 6.42 -14.72 -8.48
C LEU A 1 7.16 -13.54 -9.08
N GLY A 2 6.49 -12.47 -9.48
CA GLY A 2 7.13 -11.28 -10.07
C GLY A 2 7.93 -10.46 -9.03
N GLN A 3 8.82 -9.59 -9.51
CA GLN A 3 9.72 -8.80 -8.65
C GLN A 3 8.98 -7.96 -7.60
N ILE A 4 7.84 -7.35 -7.95
CA ILE A 4 7.05 -6.51 -7.04
C ILE A 4 6.53 -7.32 -5.84
N THR A 5 6.04 -8.53 -6.08
CA THR A 5 5.58 -9.42 -5.00
C THR A 5 6.75 -9.84 -4.11
N ALA A 6 7.92 -10.12 -4.69
CA ALA A 6 9.10 -10.51 -3.91
C ALA A 6 9.54 -9.40 -2.94
N TYR A 7 9.52 -8.13 -3.38
CA TYR A 7 9.84 -6.99 -2.51
C TYR A 7 8.77 -6.77 -1.43
N ALA A 8 7.48 -6.84 -1.79
CA ALA A 8 6.40 -6.70 -0.83
C ALA A 8 6.46 -7.79 0.27
N SER A 9 6.71 -9.05 -0.13
CA SER A 9 6.89 -10.16 0.81
C SER A 9 8.10 -9.96 1.72
N ALA A 10 9.25 -9.53 1.18
CA ALA A 10 10.44 -9.24 2.00
C ALA A 10 10.18 -8.11 3.02
N GLN A 11 9.43 -7.07 2.62
CA GLN A 11 9.05 -5.99 3.52
C GLN A 11 8.08 -6.46 4.63
N LEU A 12 7.08 -7.28 4.29
CA LEU A 12 6.15 -7.87 5.26
C LEU A 12 6.88 -8.77 6.27
N SER A 13 7.80 -9.62 5.79
CA SER A 13 8.54 -10.57 6.63
C SER A 13 9.57 -9.89 7.55
N SER A 14 10.07 -8.71 7.20
CA SER A 14 11.10 -8.02 7.98
C SER A 14 10.56 -7.13 9.11
N GLN A 15 9.28 -6.74 9.07
CA GLN A 15 8.72 -5.74 10.02
C GLN A 15 7.55 -6.24 10.88
N PHE A 16 7.25 -7.55 10.92
CA PHE A 16 6.05 -8.09 11.59
C PHE A 16 4.78 -7.31 11.21
N HIS A 17 4.61 -7.04 9.91
CA HIS A 17 3.44 -6.33 9.42
C HIS A 17 2.36 -7.31 8.99
N THR A 18 1.14 -7.14 9.50
CA THR A 18 -0.07 -7.88 9.10
C THR A 18 -0.47 -7.61 7.65
N HIS A 19 -0.14 -6.41 7.15
CA HIS A 19 -0.36 -5.98 5.78
C HIS A 19 0.56 -4.78 5.45
N CYS A 20 0.79 -4.51 4.18
CA CYS A 20 1.55 -3.35 3.73
C CYS A 20 0.89 -2.71 2.51
N PHE A 21 1.27 -1.46 2.21
CA PHE A 21 0.78 -0.74 1.05
C PHE A 21 1.91 -0.44 0.06
N SER A 22 1.60 -0.50 -1.22
CA SER A 22 2.46 -0.02 -2.31
C SER A 22 1.66 0.88 -3.23
N VAL A 23 2.32 1.83 -3.87
CA VAL A 23 1.70 2.66 -4.91
C VAL A 23 2.40 2.37 -6.22
N LEU A 24 1.63 1.93 -7.22
CA LEU A 24 2.10 1.73 -8.58
C LEU A 24 1.73 2.96 -9.39
N VAL A 25 2.73 3.66 -9.92
CA VAL A 25 2.54 4.84 -10.78
C VAL A 25 2.88 4.48 -12.21
N ILE A 26 1.94 4.73 -13.12
CA ILE A 26 2.08 4.52 -14.55
C ILE A 26 1.56 5.78 -15.24
N TRP A 27 2.46 6.56 -15.82
CA TRP A 27 2.13 7.85 -16.41
C TRP A 27 1.35 8.72 -15.40
N GLU A 28 0.15 9.18 -15.74
CA GLU A 28 -0.70 10.03 -14.88
C GLU A 28 -1.64 9.23 -13.96
N ILE A 29 -1.51 7.91 -13.94
CA ILE A 29 -2.39 7.00 -13.21
C ILE A 29 -1.62 6.34 -12.07
N ALA A 30 -2.22 6.32 -10.89
CA ALA A 30 -1.74 5.60 -9.73
C ALA A 30 -2.73 4.50 -9.32
N TYR A 31 -2.20 3.41 -8.78
CA TYR A 31 -2.96 2.36 -8.11
C TYR A 31 -2.42 2.18 -6.70
N ILE A 32 -3.30 2.14 -5.72
CA ILE A 32 -2.95 1.77 -4.36
C ILE A 32 -3.13 0.26 -4.26
N ILE A 33 -2.06 -0.43 -3.86
CA ILE A 33 -2.04 -1.87 -3.67
C ILE A 33 -1.91 -2.13 -2.17
N ARG A 34 -2.85 -2.86 -1.60
CA ARG A 34 -2.75 -3.41 -0.24
C ARG A 34 -2.34 -4.87 -0.34
N TRP A 35 -1.22 -5.21 0.26
CA TRP A 35 -0.75 -6.58 0.38
C TRP A 35 -1.11 -7.13 1.75
N ASP A 36 -1.63 -8.33 1.78
CA ASP A 36 -1.81 -9.13 2.98
C ASP A 36 -1.32 -10.56 2.72
N TRP A 37 -1.48 -11.43 3.71
CA TRP A 37 -1.07 -12.83 3.62
C TRP A 37 -1.92 -13.65 2.61
N GLU A 38 -3.10 -13.17 2.23
CA GLU A 38 -3.99 -13.83 1.26
C GLU A 38 -3.73 -13.35 -0.18
N GLY A 39 -3.10 -12.18 -0.35
CA GLY A 39 -2.67 -11.69 -1.66
C GLY A 39 -2.56 -10.17 -1.73
N ALA A 40 -3.10 -9.62 -2.82
CA ALA A 40 -3.05 -8.19 -3.10
C ALA A 40 -4.41 -7.67 -3.55
N VAL A 41 -4.89 -6.62 -2.89
CA VAL A 41 -6.07 -5.85 -3.31
C VAL A 41 -5.58 -4.57 -3.99
N VAL A 42 -6.02 -4.35 -5.23
CA VAL A 42 -5.65 -3.18 -6.02
C VAL A 42 -6.83 -2.24 -6.13
N SER A 43 -6.61 -0.95 -5.91
CA SER A 43 -7.64 0.08 -6.09
C SER A 43 -8.06 0.22 -7.55
N THR A 44 -9.15 0.94 -7.78
CA THR A 44 -9.42 1.51 -9.10
C THR A 44 -8.30 2.48 -9.52
N PRO A 45 -8.15 2.77 -10.82
CA PRO A 45 -7.17 3.74 -11.30
C PRO A 45 -7.44 5.13 -10.73
N ILE A 46 -6.39 5.81 -10.26
CA ILE A 46 -6.46 7.17 -9.71
C ILE A 46 -5.67 8.11 -10.62
N ARG A 47 -6.33 9.09 -11.25
CA ARG A 47 -5.64 10.13 -12.01
C ARG A 47 -5.11 11.19 -11.05
N TYR A 48 -3.93 10.97 -10.49
CA TYR A 48 -3.45 11.73 -9.33
C TYR A 48 -3.14 13.22 -9.59
N GLY A 49 -3.13 13.66 -10.85
CA GLY A 49 -3.07 15.08 -11.21
C GLY A 49 -4.42 15.81 -11.09
N GLU A 50 -5.52 15.06 -11.10
CA GLU A 50 -6.89 15.58 -11.06
C GLU A 50 -7.63 15.17 -9.77
N ASP A 51 -7.37 13.94 -9.31
CA ASP A 51 -8.01 13.32 -8.15
C ASP A 51 -7.13 13.45 -6.89
N LYS A 52 -7.75 13.90 -5.80
CA LYS A 52 -7.11 14.05 -4.49
C LYS A 52 -6.99 12.74 -3.71
N ALA A 53 -7.61 11.65 -4.17
CA ALA A 53 -7.64 10.37 -3.48
C ALA A 53 -6.25 9.87 -3.08
N LEU A 54 -5.24 10.05 -3.95
CA LEU A 54 -3.87 9.64 -3.63
C LEU A 54 -3.25 10.50 -2.52
N THR A 55 -3.42 11.83 -2.59
CA THR A 55 -2.94 12.75 -1.55
C THR A 55 -3.66 12.53 -0.21
N GLU A 56 -4.98 12.32 -0.26
CA GLU A 56 -5.78 12.00 0.92
C GLU A 56 -5.36 10.67 1.55
N PHE A 57 -5.07 9.66 0.73
CA PHE A 57 -4.52 8.39 1.21
C PHE A 57 -3.22 8.60 1.99
N PHE A 58 -2.25 9.33 1.44
CA PHE A 58 -1.01 9.62 2.14
C PHE A 58 -1.22 10.42 3.42
N SER A 59 -2.08 11.44 3.38
CA SER A 59 -2.42 12.26 4.56
C SER A 59 -3.05 11.43 5.68
N ARG A 60 -3.99 10.54 5.34
CA ARG A 60 -4.61 9.63 6.32
C ARG A 60 -3.63 8.58 6.82
N TYR A 61 -2.78 8.05 5.94
CA TYR A 61 -1.81 7.02 6.29
C TYR A 61 -0.76 7.55 7.29
N THR A 62 -0.24 8.76 7.13
CA THR A 62 0.74 9.35 8.07
C THR A 62 0.14 9.63 9.44
N GLN A 63 -1.17 9.90 9.51
CA GLN A 63 -1.92 10.11 10.75
C GLN A 63 -2.47 8.81 11.34
N ALA A 64 -2.37 7.68 10.62
CA ALA A 64 -2.94 6.41 11.03
C ALA A 64 -2.14 5.78 12.18
N SER A 65 -2.88 5.12 13.08
CA SER A 65 -2.29 4.34 14.18
C SER A 65 -1.40 3.21 13.62
N PRO A 66 -0.41 2.72 14.39
CA PRO A 66 0.46 1.62 13.96
C PRO A 66 -0.31 0.40 13.46
N LYS A 67 -1.39 0.04 14.15
CA LYS A 67 -2.30 -1.06 13.76
C LYS A 67 -2.93 -0.85 12.37
N LEU A 68 -3.38 0.37 12.07
CA LEU A 68 -3.95 0.71 10.74
C LEU A 68 -2.88 0.76 9.64
N ARG A 69 -1.61 0.95 10.00
CA ARG A 69 -0.47 0.83 9.08
C ARG A 69 0.04 -0.60 8.94
N GLY A 70 -0.58 -1.55 9.62
CA GLY A 70 -0.25 -2.96 9.56
C GLY A 70 0.81 -3.42 10.55
N VAL A 71 1.35 -2.53 11.40
CA VAL A 71 2.31 -2.92 12.46
C VAL A 71 1.61 -3.83 13.47
N ASP A 72 2.16 -5.02 13.70
CA ASP A 72 1.73 -5.84 14.83
C ASP A 72 2.19 -5.18 16.14
N THR A 73 1.24 -4.82 16.99
CA THR A 73 1.49 -4.15 18.27
C THR A 73 1.26 -5.09 19.46
N THR A 74 1.21 -6.40 19.20
CA THR A 74 0.89 -7.44 20.20
C THR A 74 2.15 -8.08 20.75
#